data_AF-A0A1T5J753-F1
#
_entry.id   AF-A0A1T5J753-F1
#
_cell.length_a   1.000
_cell.length_b   1.000
_cell.length_c   1.000
_cell.angle_alpha   90.00
_cell.angle_beta   90.00
_cell.angle_gamma   90.00
#
_symmetry.space_group_name_H-M   'P 1'
#
loop_
_entity.id
_entity.type
_entity.pdbx_description
1 polymer ?
#
loop_
_entity_poly.entity_id
_entity_poly.type
_entity_poly.pdbx_seq_one_letter_code
_entity_poly.pdbx_strand_id
1 'polypeptide(L)'
;METSDAEKIQNLKTVVIYSTLGVGTATGLFLLGRHFYKKSQANRSEKHSLEEGDPATYAKQLKMAFDNDNYLSWGTDEEAITKVFQELPSKRMFERVQKEYFRMYSRSLNADLEEELSSEEYNNLIRLLNAKK
;
A
#
# COMPACT_ATOMS: atom_id res chain seq x y z
N MET A 1 12.56 55.15 -6.40
CA MET A 1 11.82 54.10 -5.66
C MET A 1 10.96 53.36 -6.68
N GLU A 2 11.60 52.64 -7.62
CA GLU A 2 10.92 51.87 -8.69
C GLU A 2 11.89 50.88 -9.38
N THR A 3 12.86 50.36 -8.64
CA THR A 3 13.89 49.47 -9.21
C THR A 3 14.11 48.18 -8.40
N SER A 4 13.57 48.10 -7.17
CA SER A 4 13.72 46.91 -6.31
C SER A 4 12.75 45.78 -6.66
N ASP A 5 11.60 46.08 -7.26
CA ASP A 5 10.57 45.07 -7.55
C ASP A 5 10.80 44.36 -8.89
N ALA A 6 11.38 45.08 -9.87
CA ALA A 6 11.70 44.52 -11.18
C ALA A 6 12.85 43.49 -11.12
N GLU A 7 13.82 43.67 -10.20
CA GLU A 7 14.94 42.74 -10.00
C GLU A 7 14.51 41.46 -9.26
N LYS A 8 13.53 41.57 -8.34
CA LYS A 8 12.92 40.41 -7.67
C LYS A 8 12.13 39.52 -8.63
N ILE A 9 11.43 40.10 -9.61
CA ILE A 9 10.60 39.34 -10.55
C ILE A 9 11.45 38.55 -11.56
N GLN A 10 12.64 39.02 -11.91
CA GLN A 10 13.57 38.24 -12.74
C GLN A 10 14.20 37.06 -11.96
N ASN A 11 14.53 37.25 -10.68
CA ASN A 11 15.08 36.18 -9.83
C ASN A 11 14.05 35.09 -9.46
N LEU A 12 12.76 35.43 -9.40
CA LEU A 12 11.67 34.46 -9.13
C LEU A 12 11.48 33.44 -10.27
N LYS A 13 11.73 33.81 -11.53
CA LYS A 13 11.68 32.87 -12.66
C LYS A 13 12.84 31.85 -12.63
N THR A 14 13.96 32.22 -11.99
CA THR A 14 15.15 31.36 -11.87
C THR A 14 15.08 30.41 -10.67
N VAL A 15 14.42 30.80 -9.57
CA VAL A 15 14.26 29.93 -8.38
C VAL A 15 13.36 28.71 -8.65
N VAL A 16 12.33 28.86 -9.48
CA VAL A 16 11.52 27.72 -9.93
C VAL A 16 12.37 26.75 -10.78
N ILE A 17 13.31 27.28 -11.57
CA ILE A 17 14.16 26.47 -12.46
C ILE A 17 15.33 25.85 -11.69
N TYR A 18 15.97 26.50 -10.71
CA TYR A 18 17.10 25.94 -9.94
C TYR A 18 16.72 25.05 -8.75
N SER A 19 15.42 24.86 -8.49
CA SER A 19 14.94 23.66 -7.81
C SER A 19 15.33 22.37 -8.57
N THR A 20 15.69 22.47 -9.86
CA THR A 20 16.26 21.36 -10.63
C THR A 20 17.76 21.12 -10.39
N LEU A 21 18.53 22.04 -9.76
CA LEU A 21 20.01 21.92 -9.80
C LEU A 21 20.85 22.31 -8.56
N GLY A 22 20.34 22.55 -7.34
CA GLY A 22 21.31 22.88 -6.26
C GLY A 22 20.96 22.70 -4.78
N VAL A 23 19.73 22.91 -4.34
CA VAL A 23 19.38 22.79 -2.90
C VAL A 23 18.31 21.72 -2.65
N GLY A 24 17.66 21.22 -3.70
CA GLY A 24 16.79 20.05 -3.65
C GLY A 24 17.51 18.70 -3.72
N THR A 25 18.86 18.67 -3.75
CA THR A 25 19.59 17.41 -3.91
C THR A 25 19.55 16.56 -2.65
N ALA A 26 19.80 17.08 -1.45
CA ALA A 26 19.83 16.24 -0.25
C ALA A 26 18.43 15.75 0.18
N THR A 27 17.43 16.64 0.26
CA THR A 27 16.05 16.29 0.62
C THR A 27 15.30 15.60 -0.51
N GLY A 28 15.52 16.01 -1.77
CA GLY A 28 14.95 15.35 -2.93
C GLY A 28 15.51 13.94 -3.15
N LEU A 29 16.83 13.73 -2.99
CA LEU A 29 17.42 12.39 -3.03
C LEU A 29 17.02 11.55 -1.81
N PHE A 30 16.79 12.14 -0.64
CA PHE A 30 16.30 11.40 0.53
C PHE A 30 14.87 10.89 0.31
N LEU A 31 13.98 11.70 -0.28
CA LEU A 31 12.60 11.32 -0.57
C LEU A 31 12.48 10.40 -1.80
N LEU A 32 13.21 10.68 -2.89
CA LEU A 32 13.27 9.78 -4.05
C LEU A 32 14.00 8.48 -3.72
N GLY A 33 15.07 8.55 -2.92
CA GLY A 33 15.78 7.39 -2.39
C GLY A 33 14.87 6.48 -1.57
N ARG A 34 14.03 7.03 -0.68
CA ARG A 34 13.06 6.23 0.08
C ARG A 34 11.98 5.59 -0.80
N HIS A 35 11.61 6.21 -1.92
CA HIS A 35 10.62 5.66 -2.85
C HIS A 35 11.20 4.55 -3.75
N PHE A 36 12.44 4.71 -4.24
CA PHE A 36 13.09 3.71 -5.11
C PHE A 36 13.81 2.59 -4.36
N TYR A 37 14.23 2.80 -3.10
CA TYR A 37 14.94 1.77 -2.32
C TYR A 37 14.06 0.57 -1.94
N LYS A 38 12.73 0.72 -1.95
CA LYS A 38 11.81 -0.42 -1.81
C LYS A 38 11.68 -1.28 -3.08
N LYS A 39 12.33 -0.93 -4.20
CA LYS A 39 12.08 -1.56 -5.52
C LYS A 39 13.27 -2.28 -6.17
N SER A 40 14.17 -2.88 -5.38
CA SER A 40 15.18 -3.82 -5.93
C SER A 40 15.00 -5.27 -5.46
N GLN A 41 14.41 -5.50 -4.28
CA GLN A 41 13.94 -6.84 -3.88
C GLN A 41 12.48 -7.13 -4.26
N ALA A 42 11.71 -6.11 -4.66
CA ALA A 42 10.31 -6.26 -5.08
C ALA A 42 10.13 -6.93 -6.45
N ASN A 43 11.16 -7.02 -7.30
CA ASN A 43 11.00 -7.54 -8.67
C ASN A 43 10.80 -9.05 -8.77
N ARG A 44 11.14 -9.84 -7.73
CA ARG A 44 10.85 -11.28 -7.69
C ARG A 44 9.43 -11.56 -7.20
N SER A 45 8.91 -10.75 -6.27
CA SER A 45 7.54 -10.85 -5.78
C SER A 45 6.52 -10.09 -6.65
N GLU A 46 6.92 -9.01 -7.34
CA GLU A 46 6.09 -8.31 -8.33
C GLU A 46 5.72 -9.25 -9.48
N LYS A 47 6.68 -9.99 -10.06
CA LYS A 47 6.41 -10.90 -11.18
C LYS A 47 5.37 -11.99 -10.87
N HIS A 48 5.34 -12.50 -9.64
CA HIS A 48 4.31 -13.45 -9.21
C HIS A 48 2.98 -12.75 -8.90
N SER A 49 2.99 -11.54 -8.32
CA SER A 49 1.76 -10.80 -8.04
C SER A 49 1.04 -10.23 -9.28
N LEU A 50 1.62 -10.39 -10.47
CA LEU A 50 0.96 -10.05 -11.75
C LEU A 50 0.13 -11.21 -12.30
N GLU A 51 0.21 -12.41 -11.72
CA GLU A 51 -0.67 -13.52 -12.03
C GLU A 51 -1.96 -13.39 -11.18
N GLU A 52 -3.10 -13.32 -11.85
CA GLU A 52 -4.41 -13.40 -11.20
C GLU A 52 -4.49 -14.73 -10.41
N GLY A 53 -4.68 -14.64 -9.09
CA GLY A 53 -4.68 -15.80 -8.20
C GLY A 53 -3.37 -16.06 -7.41
N ASP A 54 -2.37 -15.17 -7.46
CA ASP A 54 -1.16 -15.28 -6.63
C ASP A 54 -1.41 -14.92 -5.15
N PRO A 55 -0.94 -15.74 -4.18
CA PRO A 55 -1.11 -15.44 -2.76
C PRO A 55 -0.59 -14.07 -2.30
N ALA A 56 0.50 -13.55 -2.89
CA ALA A 56 1.03 -12.25 -2.51
C ALA A 56 0.12 -11.10 -2.97
N THR A 57 -0.62 -11.26 -4.07
CA THR A 57 -1.61 -10.28 -4.53
C THR A 57 -2.74 -10.13 -3.53
N TYR A 58 -3.34 -11.24 -3.10
CA TYR A 58 -4.40 -11.20 -2.07
C TYR A 58 -3.88 -10.64 -0.74
N ALA A 59 -2.66 -10.99 -0.34
CA ALA A 59 -2.05 -10.45 0.88
C ALA A 59 -1.89 -8.91 0.80
N LYS A 60 -1.48 -8.38 -0.36
CA LYS A 60 -1.39 -6.93 -0.58
C LYS A 60 -2.76 -6.26 -0.56
N GLN A 61 -3.76 -6.85 -1.21
CA GLN A 61 -5.12 -6.31 -1.24
C GLN A 61 -5.71 -6.22 0.17
N LEU A 62 -5.54 -7.27 0.98
CA LEU A 62 -5.96 -7.27 2.38
C LEU A 62 -5.23 -6.18 3.18
N LYS A 63 -3.91 -6.04 3.00
CA LYS A 63 -3.17 -4.98 3.70
C LYS A 63 -3.64 -3.58 3.31
N MET A 64 -3.93 -3.34 2.03
CA MET A 64 -4.47 -2.06 1.57
C MET A 64 -5.86 -1.78 2.13
N ALA A 65 -6.67 -2.82 2.33
CA ALA A 65 -7.99 -2.68 2.92
C ALA A 65 -7.93 -2.36 4.43
N PHE A 66 -6.99 -2.98 5.17
CA PHE A 66 -6.73 -2.62 6.58
C PHE A 66 -6.15 -1.21 6.71
N ASP A 67 -5.20 -0.85 5.84
CA ASP A 67 -4.53 0.44 5.86
C ASP A 67 -5.32 1.53 5.12
N ASN A 68 -6.65 1.41 4.94
CA ASN A 68 -7.48 2.40 4.24
C ASN A 68 -7.73 3.68 5.07
N ASP A 69 -6.70 4.11 5.79
CA ASP A 69 -6.62 5.40 6.46
C ASP A 69 -6.25 6.46 5.43
N ASN A 70 -7.26 7.11 4.85
CA ASN A 70 -7.08 8.31 4.06
C ASN A 70 -7.38 9.57 4.91
N TYR A 71 -6.91 10.75 4.47
CA TYR A 71 -6.94 11.99 5.26
C TYR A 71 -8.32 12.39 5.84
N LEU A 72 -9.42 11.78 5.34
CA LEU A 72 -10.80 12.05 5.75
C LEU A 72 -11.55 10.82 6.28
N SER A 73 -10.98 9.63 6.24
CA SER A 73 -11.58 8.38 6.72
C SER A 73 -10.60 7.65 7.63
N TRP A 74 -11.05 7.38 8.85
CA TRP A 74 -10.35 6.54 9.82
C TRP A 74 -11.07 5.20 9.76
N GLY A 75 -10.41 4.13 9.32
CA GLY A 75 -11.02 2.80 9.34
C GLY A 75 -10.60 1.85 8.23
N THR A 76 -11.02 0.61 8.42
CA THR A 76 -10.79 -0.51 7.52
C THR A 76 -11.84 -0.54 6.40
N ASP A 77 -11.48 -1.02 5.21
CA ASP A 77 -12.41 -1.27 4.10
C ASP A 77 -12.93 -2.72 4.15
N GLU A 78 -14.02 -2.95 4.89
CA GLU A 78 -14.60 -4.28 5.10
C GLU A 78 -15.17 -4.88 3.80
N GLU A 79 -15.64 -4.03 2.88
CA GLU A 79 -16.12 -4.45 1.58
C GLU A 79 -14.97 -4.99 0.71
N ALA A 80 -13.82 -4.32 0.69
CA ALA A 80 -12.63 -4.79 -0.01
C ALA A 80 -12.11 -6.10 0.57
N ILE A 81 -12.10 -6.27 1.90
CA ILE A 81 -11.73 -7.53 2.55
C ILE A 81 -12.69 -8.64 2.10
N THR A 82 -14.00 -8.39 2.19
CA THR A 82 -15.02 -9.37 1.79
C THR A 82 -14.86 -9.78 0.33
N LYS A 83 -14.58 -8.83 -0.56
CA LYS A 83 -14.33 -9.09 -1.98
C LYS A 83 -13.12 -10.00 -2.20
N VAL A 84 -12.01 -9.76 -1.50
CA VAL A 84 -10.84 -10.66 -1.54
C VAL A 84 -11.23 -12.07 -1.11
N PHE A 85 -12.00 -12.22 -0.03
CA PHE A 85 -12.49 -13.52 0.41
C PHE A 85 -13.41 -14.19 -0.60
N GLN A 86 -14.21 -13.44 -1.35
CA GLN A 86 -15.03 -13.99 -2.44
C GLN A 86 -14.14 -14.51 -3.58
N GLU A 87 -13.12 -13.76 -3.97
CA GLU A 87 -12.19 -14.08 -5.06
C GLU A 87 -11.22 -15.23 -4.75
N LEU A 88 -10.98 -15.54 -3.47
CA LEU A 88 -10.11 -16.66 -3.10
C LEU A 88 -10.62 -18.00 -3.70
N PRO A 89 -9.78 -18.78 -4.40
CA PRO A 89 -10.24 -20.00 -5.07
C PRO A 89 -10.46 -21.19 -4.13
N SER A 90 -9.78 -21.25 -2.98
CA SER A 90 -9.84 -22.39 -2.05
C SER A 90 -9.35 -22.05 -0.65
N LYS A 91 -9.61 -22.93 0.33
CA LYS A 91 -9.02 -22.82 1.69
C LYS A 91 -7.51 -22.93 1.66
N ARG A 92 -6.97 -23.80 0.80
CA ARG A 92 -5.53 -23.95 0.61
C ARG A 92 -4.88 -22.68 0.06
N MET A 93 -5.59 -21.91 -0.77
CA MET A 93 -5.10 -20.60 -1.20
C MET A 93 -5.02 -19.63 -0.02
N PHE A 94 -6.05 -19.57 0.82
CA PHE A 94 -6.03 -18.74 2.03
C PHE A 94 -4.84 -19.06 2.95
N GLU A 95 -4.52 -20.34 3.16
CA GLU A 95 -3.32 -20.73 3.93
C GLU A 95 -2.01 -20.21 3.31
N ARG A 96 -1.92 -20.18 1.97
CA ARG A 96 -0.78 -19.59 1.27
C ARG A 96 -0.76 -18.07 1.47
N VAL A 97 -1.91 -17.41 1.39
CA VAL A 97 -2.05 -15.96 1.63
C VAL A 97 -1.61 -15.61 3.04
N GLN A 98 -2.02 -16.36 4.06
CA GLN A 98 -1.58 -16.14 5.45
C GLN A 98 -0.05 -16.21 5.58
N LYS A 99 0.59 -17.20 4.94
CA LYS A 99 2.06 -17.34 4.94
C LYS A 99 2.74 -16.16 4.24
N GLU A 100 2.20 -15.73 3.09
CA GLU A 100 2.77 -14.58 2.37
C GLU A 100 2.57 -13.27 3.11
N TYR A 101 1.40 -13.08 3.71
CA TYR A 101 1.10 -11.92 4.53
C TYR A 101 2.09 -11.81 5.70
N PHE A 102 2.30 -12.91 6.42
CA PHE A 102 3.30 -12.96 7.49
C PHE A 102 4.71 -12.66 6.97
N ARG A 103 5.12 -13.25 5.85
CA ARG A 103 6.44 -12.97 5.27
C ARG A 103 6.61 -11.50 4.86
N MET A 104 5.55 -10.88 4.34
CA MET A 104 5.60 -9.51 3.81
C MET A 104 5.53 -8.45 4.91
N TYR A 105 4.75 -8.69 5.97
CA TYR A 105 4.41 -7.68 6.97
C TYR A 105 4.84 -8.05 8.38
N SER A 106 5.35 -9.27 8.60
CA SER A 106 5.72 -9.81 9.92
C SER A 106 4.58 -9.77 10.94
N ARG A 107 3.33 -9.83 10.45
CA ARG A 107 2.10 -9.85 11.23
C ARG A 107 1.24 -11.04 10.84
N SER A 108 0.43 -11.54 11.79
CA SER A 108 -0.53 -12.59 11.51
C SER A 108 -1.73 -11.99 10.80
N LEU A 109 -2.10 -12.54 9.62
CA LEU A 109 -3.31 -12.09 8.92
C LEU A 109 -4.56 -12.26 9.79
N ASN A 110 -4.64 -13.34 10.59
CA ASN A 110 -5.79 -13.54 11.47
C ASN A 110 -5.85 -12.50 12.59
N ALA A 111 -4.69 -12.07 13.10
CA ALA A 111 -4.66 -11.03 14.14
C ALA A 111 -5.15 -9.70 13.56
N ASP A 112 -4.69 -9.32 12.36
CA ASP A 112 -5.16 -8.10 11.71
C ASP A 112 -6.66 -8.19 11.37
N LEU A 113 -7.16 -9.34 10.92
CA LEU A 113 -8.61 -9.54 10.72
C LEU A 113 -9.42 -9.42 12.03
N GLU A 114 -8.87 -9.87 13.17
CA GLU A 114 -9.55 -9.79 14.48
C GLU A 114 -9.46 -8.40 15.10
N GLU A 115 -8.39 -7.64 14.83
CA GLU A 115 -8.22 -6.26 15.27
C GLU A 115 -9.11 -5.30 14.48
N GLU A 116 -9.24 -5.51 13.16
CA GLU A 116 -9.91 -4.57 12.26
C GLU A 116 -11.41 -4.83 12.09
N LEU A 117 -11.89 -6.06 12.31
CA LEU A 117 -13.29 -6.43 12.04
C LEU A 117 -14.08 -6.68 13.31
N SER A 118 -15.37 -6.35 13.25
CA SER A 118 -16.32 -6.82 14.27
C SER A 118 -16.48 -8.35 14.22
N SER A 119 -16.99 -8.92 15.32
CA SER A 119 -17.26 -10.36 15.37
C SER A 119 -18.25 -10.85 14.31
N GLU A 120 -19.22 -10.02 13.88
CA GLU A 120 -20.15 -10.40 12.81
C GLU A 120 -19.46 -10.46 11.44
N GLU A 121 -18.64 -9.47 11.12
CA GLU A 121 -17.88 -9.41 9.87
C GLU A 121 -16.87 -10.55 9.78
N TYR A 122 -16.10 -10.78 10.85
CA TYR A 122 -15.18 -11.90 10.90
C TYR A 122 -15.90 -13.23 10.68
N ASN A 123 -17.02 -13.46 11.37
CA ASN A 123 -17.81 -14.68 11.18
C ASN A 123 -18.34 -14.82 9.75
N ASN A 124 -18.69 -13.72 9.09
CA ASN A 124 -19.08 -13.74 7.68
C ASN A 124 -17.92 -14.22 6.79
N LEU A 125 -16.69 -13.73 7.01
CA LEU A 125 -15.51 -14.18 6.28
C LEU A 125 -15.23 -15.66 6.50
N ILE A 126 -15.38 -16.16 7.73
CA ILE A 126 -15.23 -17.58 8.05
C ILE A 126 -16.28 -18.42 7.31
N ARG A 127 -17.53 -17.95 7.17
CA ARG A 127 -18.55 -18.64 6.37
C ARG A 127 -18.16 -18.69 4.89
N LEU A 128 -17.70 -17.58 4.32
CA LEU A 128 -17.22 -17.52 2.93
C LEU A 128 -16.06 -18.47 2.68
N LEU A 129 -15.09 -18.50 3.60
CA LEU A 129 -13.96 -19.41 3.52
C LEU A 129 -14.40 -20.87 3.66
N ASN A 130 -15.34 -21.16 4.57
CA ASN A 130 -15.84 -22.51 4.79
C ASN A 130 -16.66 -23.08 3.64
N ALA A 131 -17.32 -22.21 2.86
CA ALA A 131 -18.03 -22.59 1.64
C ALA A 131 -17.09 -22.98 0.48
N LYS A 132 -15.79 -22.68 0.57
CA LYS A 132 -14.79 -23.06 -0.43
C LYS A 132 -14.33 -24.50 -0.24
N LYS A 133 -13.93 -25.11 -1.35
CA LYS A 133 -13.33 -26.45 -1.38
C LYS A 133 -11.90 -26.45 -0.81
#